data_AF-A0A9W8MND0-F1
#
_entry.id   AF-A0A9W8MND0-F1
#
_cell.length_a   1.000
_cell.length_b   1.000
_cell.length_c   1.000
_cell.angle_alpha   90.00
_cell.angle_beta   90.00
_cell.angle_gamma   90.00
#
_symmetry.space_group_name_H-M   'P 1'
#
loop_
_entity.id
_entity.type
_entity.pdbx_description
1 polymer ?
#
loop_
_entity_poly.entity_id
_entity_poly.type
_entity_poly.pdbx_seq_one_letter_code
_entity_poly.pdbx_strand_id
1 'polypeptide(L)'
;MTQTLATLPPSQRAPFSRLQASIRSAYHRSVNIRRHAEYQAHLSATTPGASLMAHARADPRGKAAQKERHERMDRFIRNWCTMGMPGTKPFFEALWAIMRLQVIPETLGGAGRNRIEWELDDAIFKESAGKDFMLEAIDVLKGVLAFEETPSSTSPPFSFGHRKDASLPVAHSRAQSQPLSSHQKIFEPESAAPTVQPKRARAPSDPFLDAPQPRSLGSSSTSPNPESLLTGTEAEEPPLNPPGPFRDVPMPMQMTLDDYDDGDEQYLRVWTSPDLTDPELLELLKLFPAFVSRRPLPRFPVPHPRHMDIEEGEDETLEGRTINFGTGTMWVSTKQRSDAWEGGWWSRHYPAYPSSFSSPPFLPQEINALISIHILLTD
;
A
#
# COMPACT_ATOMS: atom_id res chain seq x y z
N MET A 1 27.66 -8.44 15.38
CA MET A 1 27.10 -9.61 16.11
C MET A 1 27.96 -10.86 16.05
N THR A 2 28.85 -11.01 15.07
CA THR A 2 29.69 -12.22 14.91
C THR A 2 30.81 -12.34 15.95
N GLN A 3 31.34 -11.21 16.44
CA GLN A 3 32.47 -11.19 17.39
C GLN A 3 32.11 -11.74 18.77
N THR A 4 30.88 -11.53 19.26
CA THR A 4 30.41 -12.08 20.55
C THR A 4 30.03 -13.56 20.46
N LEU A 5 29.57 -14.04 19.31
CA LEU A 5 29.33 -15.48 19.09
C LEU A 5 30.62 -16.29 19.00
N ALA A 6 31.70 -15.68 18.51
CA ALA A 6 33.00 -16.32 18.36
C ALA A 6 33.69 -16.61 19.70
N THR A 7 33.46 -15.76 20.72
CA THR A 7 34.06 -15.88 22.05
C THR A 7 33.26 -16.77 23.02
N LEU A 8 32.02 -17.14 22.67
CA LEU A 8 31.19 -18.03 23.49
C LEU A 8 31.58 -19.50 23.30
N PRO A 9 31.56 -20.32 24.37
CA PRO A 9 31.68 -21.78 24.28
C PRO A 9 30.67 -22.37 23.28
N PRO A 10 31.03 -23.40 22.49
CA PRO A 10 30.13 -23.98 21.48
C PRO A 10 28.76 -24.40 22.02
N SER A 11 28.69 -24.89 23.26
CA SER A 11 27.43 -25.29 23.92
C SER A 11 26.47 -24.12 24.19
N GLN A 12 26.97 -22.89 24.30
CA GLN A 12 26.18 -21.69 24.60
C GLN A 12 25.79 -20.89 23.36
N ARG A 13 26.41 -21.16 22.21
CA ARG A 13 26.12 -20.43 20.95
C ARG A 13 24.68 -20.59 20.50
N ALA A 14 24.13 -21.81 20.54
CA ALA A 14 22.75 -22.06 20.13
C ALA A 14 21.71 -21.41 21.07
N PRO A 15 21.79 -21.58 22.41
CA PRO A 15 20.93 -20.85 23.34
C PRO A 15 21.00 -19.32 23.19
N PHE A 16 22.20 -18.76 23.08
CA PHE A 16 22.39 -17.32 22.90
C PHE A 16 21.81 -16.83 21.56
N SER A 17 21.98 -17.59 20.47
CA SER A 17 21.37 -17.28 19.17
C SER A 17 19.84 -17.30 19.23
N ARG A 18 19.24 -18.27 19.94
CA ARG A 18 17.79 -18.32 20.17
C ARG A 18 17.30 -17.12 20.98
N LEU A 19 18.02 -16.75 22.04
CA LEU A 19 17.70 -15.57 22.83
C LEU A 19 17.76 -14.29 21.99
N GLN A 20 18.83 -14.11 21.20
CA GLN A 20 18.93 -12.95 20.31
C GLN A 20 17.82 -12.90 19.25
N ALA A 21 17.46 -14.04 18.67
CA ALA A 21 16.36 -14.13 17.71
C ALA A 21 15.03 -13.78 18.38
N SER A 22 14.79 -14.31 19.59
CA SER A 22 13.61 -13.98 20.41
C SER A 22 13.53 -12.49 20.71
N ILE A 23 14.61 -11.86 21.19
CA ILE A 23 14.66 -10.42 21.48
C ILE A 23 14.37 -9.60 20.20
N ARG A 24 14.96 -9.96 19.06
CA ARG A 24 14.69 -9.27 17.78
C ARG A 24 13.22 -9.44 17.37
N SER A 25 12.67 -10.65 17.47
CA SER A 25 11.26 -10.91 17.14
C SER A 25 10.31 -10.11 18.03
N ALA A 26 10.54 -10.08 19.34
CA ALA A 26 9.74 -9.33 20.29
C ALA A 26 9.81 -7.83 20.03
N TYR A 27 11.00 -7.31 19.70
CA TYR A 27 11.17 -5.93 19.30
C TYR A 27 10.37 -5.60 18.03
N HIS A 28 10.53 -6.36 16.95
CA HIS A 28 9.80 -6.13 15.70
C HIS A 28 8.29 -6.26 15.87
N ARG A 29 7.81 -7.23 16.66
CA ARG A 29 6.40 -7.36 17.02
C ARG A 29 5.90 -6.13 17.75
N SER A 30 6.61 -5.65 18.78
CA SER A 30 6.20 -4.45 19.53
C SER A 30 6.14 -3.19 18.67
N VAL A 31 7.07 -3.03 17.71
CA VAL A 31 7.10 -1.92 16.76
C VAL A 31 5.92 -2.01 15.79
N ASN A 32 5.64 -3.20 15.26
CA ASN A 32 4.51 -3.42 14.35
C ASN A 32 3.16 -3.21 15.04
N ILE A 33 2.98 -3.68 16.27
CA ILE A 33 1.77 -3.45 17.07
C ILE A 33 1.55 -1.95 17.27
N ARG A 34 2.59 -1.19 17.65
CA ARG A 34 2.47 0.26 17.80
C ARG A 34 2.07 0.93 16.50
N ARG A 35 2.73 0.58 15.39
CA ARG A 35 2.43 1.15 14.07
C ARG A 35 1.00 0.83 13.63
N HIS A 36 0.52 -0.39 13.87
CA HIS A 36 -0.84 -0.78 13.57
C HIS A 36 -1.87 -0.03 14.44
N ALA A 37 -1.61 0.11 15.74
CA ALA A 37 -2.47 0.90 16.61
C ALA A 37 -2.54 2.38 16.19
N GLU A 38 -1.41 2.98 15.79
CA GLU A 38 -1.38 4.34 15.25
C GLU A 38 -2.17 4.46 13.94
N TYR A 39 -2.01 3.49 13.03
CA TYR A 39 -2.78 3.42 11.79
C TYR A 39 -4.30 3.36 12.07
N GLN A 40 -4.75 2.44 12.93
CA GLN A 40 -6.16 2.26 13.27
C GLN A 40 -6.75 3.49 13.98
N ALA A 41 -6.00 4.09 14.90
CA ALA A 41 -6.41 5.31 15.59
C ALA A 41 -6.63 6.45 14.60
N HIS A 42 -5.70 6.66 13.65
CA HIS A 42 -5.82 7.72 12.66
C HIS A 42 -6.94 7.44 11.66
N LEU A 43 -7.04 6.20 11.17
CA LEU A 43 -8.08 5.79 10.24
C LEU A 43 -9.48 5.96 10.82
N SER A 44 -9.70 5.58 12.09
CA SER A 44 -11.00 5.71 12.76
C SER A 44 -11.34 7.15 13.14
N ALA A 45 -10.35 7.97 13.52
CA ALA A 45 -10.55 9.38 13.82
C ALA A 45 -10.90 10.21 12.58
N THR A 46 -10.34 9.85 11.42
CA THR A 46 -10.60 10.58 10.17
C THR A 46 -11.95 10.18 9.59
N THR A 47 -12.88 11.15 9.51
CA THR A 47 -14.17 10.98 8.84
C THR A 47 -14.07 11.38 7.37
N PRO A 48 -14.76 10.69 6.43
CA PRO A 48 -14.73 11.04 5.02
C PRO A 48 -15.09 12.51 4.76
N GLY A 49 -14.23 13.25 4.04
CA GLY A 49 -14.42 14.67 3.72
C GLY A 49 -14.22 15.65 4.90
N ALA A 50 -13.88 15.16 6.11
CA ALA A 50 -13.79 16.00 7.30
C ALA A 50 -12.50 16.81 7.42
N SER A 51 -11.47 16.49 6.63
CA SER A 51 -10.19 17.24 6.62
C SER A 51 -10.27 18.53 5.81
N LEU A 52 -11.41 18.81 5.16
CA LEU A 52 -11.68 20.11 4.54
C LEU A 52 -11.96 21.19 5.59
N MET A 53 -11.65 22.45 5.26
CA MET A 53 -11.95 23.59 6.12
C MET A 53 -13.46 23.70 6.35
N ALA A 54 -13.88 24.24 7.51
CA ALA A 54 -15.28 24.25 7.92
C ALA A 54 -16.23 24.87 6.87
N HIS A 55 -15.80 25.94 6.20
CA HIS A 55 -16.59 26.58 5.14
C HIS A 55 -16.68 25.74 3.87
N ALA A 56 -15.64 24.99 3.52
CA ALA A 56 -15.65 24.06 2.40
C ALA A 56 -16.46 22.79 2.70
N ARG A 57 -16.56 22.38 3.98
CA ARG A 57 -17.41 21.25 4.40
C ARG A 57 -18.90 21.54 4.33
N ALA A 58 -19.30 22.81 4.49
CA ALA A 58 -20.70 23.21 4.40
C ALA A 58 -21.27 22.99 2.98
N ASP A 59 -20.44 23.15 1.95
CA ASP A 59 -20.77 22.81 0.56
C ASP A 59 -19.63 22.00 -0.07
N PRO A 60 -19.64 20.65 0.10
CA PRO A 60 -18.58 19.78 -0.40
C PRO A 60 -18.44 19.77 -1.93
N ARG A 61 -19.46 20.22 -2.67
CA ARG A 61 -19.42 20.30 -4.14
C ARG A 61 -19.07 21.71 -4.63
N GLY A 62 -19.06 22.69 -3.75
CA GLY A 62 -18.73 24.08 -4.04
C GLY A 62 -17.28 24.27 -4.50
N LYS A 63 -17.02 25.38 -5.21
CA LYS A 63 -15.70 25.70 -5.77
C LYS A 63 -14.61 25.84 -4.71
N ALA A 64 -14.96 26.27 -3.49
CA ALA A 64 -14.03 26.33 -2.37
C ALA A 64 -13.52 24.94 -1.98
N ALA A 65 -14.41 23.95 -1.85
CA ALA A 65 -14.06 22.57 -1.57
C ALA A 65 -13.24 21.93 -2.69
N GLN A 66 -13.63 22.15 -3.96
CA GLN A 66 -12.88 21.67 -5.12
C GLN A 66 -11.44 22.22 -5.14
N LYS A 67 -11.27 23.52 -4.88
CA LYS A 67 -9.96 24.17 -4.82
C LYS A 67 -9.11 23.58 -3.68
N GLU A 68 -9.68 23.44 -2.49
CA GLU A 68 -8.97 22.89 -1.35
C GLU A 68 -8.55 21.42 -1.57
N ARG A 69 -9.44 20.59 -2.14
CA ARG A 69 -9.10 19.22 -2.55
C ARG A 69 -7.95 19.20 -3.55
N HIS A 70 -8.00 20.05 -4.56
CA HIS A 70 -6.94 20.17 -5.56
C HIS A 70 -5.60 20.56 -4.94
N GLU A 71 -5.56 21.59 -4.07
CA GLU A 71 -4.33 22.04 -3.41
C GLU A 71 -3.73 20.96 -2.49
N ARG A 72 -4.56 20.26 -1.71
CA ARG A 72 -4.09 19.17 -0.83
C ARG A 72 -3.61 17.96 -1.63
N MET A 73 -4.32 17.59 -2.70
CA MET A 73 -3.92 16.51 -3.58
C MET A 73 -2.62 16.82 -4.33
N ASP A 74 -2.45 18.04 -4.84
CA ASP A 74 -1.23 18.48 -5.52
C ASP A 74 -0.02 18.40 -4.58
N ARG A 75 -0.16 18.89 -3.34
CA ARG A 75 0.89 18.77 -2.32
C ARG A 75 1.24 17.32 -2.02
N PHE A 76 0.24 16.46 -1.81
CA PHE A 76 0.44 15.05 -1.52
C PHE A 76 1.18 14.32 -2.64
N ILE A 77 0.76 14.53 -3.90
CA ILE A 77 1.42 13.96 -5.07
C ILE A 77 2.84 14.48 -5.21
N ARG A 78 3.09 15.78 -5.04
CA ARG A 78 4.45 16.36 -5.11
C ARG A 78 5.37 15.82 -4.03
N ASN A 79 4.84 15.61 -2.84
CA ASN A 79 5.60 15.11 -1.71
C ASN A 79 5.96 13.63 -1.92
N TRP A 80 4.98 12.79 -2.25
CA TRP A 80 5.10 11.34 -2.15
C TRP A 80 5.15 10.58 -3.48
N CYS A 81 4.75 11.18 -4.59
CA CYS A 81 4.79 10.58 -5.92
C CYS A 81 5.98 11.14 -6.73
N THR A 82 7.20 10.94 -6.21
CA THR A 82 8.44 11.37 -6.86
C THR A 82 9.23 10.19 -7.42
N MET A 83 10.07 10.41 -8.43
CA MET A 83 10.91 9.34 -8.99
C MET A 83 11.91 8.75 -7.98
N GLY A 84 12.26 9.50 -6.92
CA GLY A 84 13.14 9.05 -5.85
C GLY A 84 12.46 8.13 -4.82
N MET A 85 11.14 7.98 -4.88
CA MET A 85 10.37 7.15 -3.93
C MET A 85 9.61 6.04 -4.68
N PRO A 86 10.31 4.95 -5.08
CA PRO A 86 9.67 3.87 -5.81
C PRO A 86 8.67 3.07 -4.95
N GLY A 87 8.79 3.10 -3.61
CA GLY A 87 7.93 2.33 -2.70
C GLY A 87 6.46 2.74 -2.71
N THR A 88 6.15 4.00 -2.96
CA THR A 88 4.77 4.54 -3.04
C THR A 88 4.21 4.54 -4.46
N LYS A 89 5.06 4.32 -5.47
CA LYS A 89 4.65 4.40 -6.89
C LYS A 89 3.47 3.49 -7.23
N PRO A 90 3.43 2.20 -6.84
CA PRO A 90 2.28 1.33 -7.14
C PRO A 90 0.96 1.83 -6.53
N PHE A 91 1.02 2.48 -5.36
CA PHE A 91 -0.15 3.11 -4.73
C PHE A 91 -0.70 4.27 -5.57
N PHE A 92 0.17 5.15 -6.08
CA PHE A 92 -0.24 6.25 -6.95
C PHE A 92 -0.72 5.79 -8.33
N GLU A 93 -0.18 4.69 -8.86
CA GLU A 93 -0.69 4.06 -10.09
C GLU A 93 -2.12 3.54 -9.91
N ALA A 94 -2.41 2.85 -8.79
CA ALA A 94 -3.75 2.41 -8.46
C ALA A 94 -4.72 3.59 -8.28
N LEU A 95 -4.31 4.60 -7.50
CA LEU A 95 -5.13 5.81 -7.27
C LEU A 95 -5.46 6.54 -8.57
N TRP A 96 -4.47 6.72 -9.45
CA TRP A 96 -4.67 7.29 -10.78
C TRP A 96 -5.66 6.46 -11.60
N ALA A 97 -5.52 5.13 -11.59
CA ALA A 97 -6.39 4.24 -12.36
C ALA A 97 -7.84 4.31 -11.88
N ILE A 98 -8.08 4.30 -10.57
CA ILE A 98 -9.42 4.43 -9.98
C ILE A 98 -10.07 5.74 -10.43
N MET A 99 -9.37 6.86 -10.26
CA MET A 99 -9.88 8.18 -10.66
C MET A 99 -10.15 8.25 -12.16
N ARG A 100 -9.29 7.61 -12.98
CA ARG A 100 -9.45 7.60 -14.44
C ARG A 100 -10.62 6.74 -14.89
N LEU A 101 -10.77 5.55 -14.31
CA LEU A 101 -11.86 4.62 -14.61
C LEU A 101 -13.22 5.14 -14.17
N GLN A 102 -13.25 5.97 -13.12
CA GLN A 102 -14.46 6.61 -12.63
C GLN A 102 -15.11 7.55 -13.67
N VAL A 103 -14.30 8.20 -14.52
CA VAL A 103 -14.75 9.14 -15.56
C VAL A 103 -15.06 8.43 -16.89
N ILE A 104 -14.68 7.17 -17.03
CA ILE A 104 -14.91 6.40 -18.27
C ILE A 104 -16.31 5.76 -18.20
N PRO A 105 -17.09 5.80 -19.29
CA PRO A 105 -18.39 5.13 -19.32
C PRO A 105 -18.26 3.60 -19.29
N GLU A 106 -19.28 2.93 -18.76
CA GLU A 106 -19.35 1.46 -18.64
C GLU A 106 -19.15 0.75 -19.99
N THR A 107 -19.64 1.33 -21.08
CA THR A 107 -19.51 0.80 -22.45
C THR A 107 -18.06 0.72 -22.94
N LEU A 108 -17.15 1.50 -22.36
CA LEU A 108 -15.72 1.51 -22.66
C LEU A 108 -14.87 0.87 -21.54
N GLY A 109 -15.51 0.09 -20.67
CA GLY A 109 -14.88 -0.59 -19.54
C GLY A 109 -14.44 0.35 -18.43
N GLY A 110 -15.16 1.45 -18.22
CA GLY A 110 -15.07 2.27 -17.01
C GLY A 110 -16.17 1.92 -16.00
N ALA A 111 -16.25 2.69 -14.93
CA ALA A 111 -17.26 2.48 -13.89
C ALA A 111 -18.59 3.20 -14.14
N GLY A 112 -18.59 4.23 -15.00
CA GLY A 112 -19.76 5.04 -15.34
C GLY A 112 -20.50 5.58 -14.12
N ARG A 113 -21.77 5.16 -13.95
CA ARG A 113 -22.62 5.64 -12.85
C ARG A 113 -22.33 4.96 -11.52
N ASN A 114 -21.58 3.86 -11.54
CA ASN A 114 -21.24 3.11 -10.34
C ASN A 114 -19.88 3.55 -9.78
N ARG A 115 -19.70 3.41 -8.47
CA ARG A 115 -18.43 3.66 -7.79
C ARG A 115 -17.50 2.45 -7.93
N ILE A 116 -16.22 2.66 -7.72
CA ILE A 116 -15.20 1.61 -7.76
C ILE A 116 -14.85 1.24 -6.33
N GLU A 117 -14.82 -0.05 -6.03
CA GLU A 117 -14.26 -0.58 -4.79
C GLU A 117 -12.83 -1.02 -5.05
N TRP A 118 -11.93 -0.67 -4.13
CA TRP A 118 -10.50 -0.93 -4.19
C TRP A 118 -10.05 -1.63 -2.92
N GLU A 119 -9.79 -2.92 -3.02
CA GLU A 119 -9.23 -3.71 -1.93
C GLU A 119 -7.72 -3.51 -1.85
N LEU A 120 -7.27 -3.09 -0.67
CA LEU A 120 -5.90 -2.72 -0.40
C LEU A 120 -5.44 -3.32 0.93
N ASP A 121 -4.20 -3.78 0.98
CA ASP A 121 -3.55 -4.20 2.23
C ASP A 121 -3.10 -2.97 3.04
N ASP A 122 -3.49 -2.92 4.32
CA ASP A 122 -3.03 -1.91 5.28
C ASP A 122 -1.49 -1.75 5.30
N ALA A 123 -0.73 -2.81 4.97
CA ALA A 123 0.73 -2.77 4.87
C ALA A 123 1.27 -1.67 3.95
N ILE A 124 0.51 -1.32 2.90
CA ILE A 124 0.92 -0.28 1.94
C ILE A 124 1.02 1.08 2.61
N PHE A 125 0.09 1.40 3.51
CA PHE A 125 0.18 2.64 4.30
C PHE A 125 1.30 2.56 5.34
N LYS A 126 1.47 1.39 5.97
CA LYS A 126 2.41 1.19 7.10
C LYS A 126 3.88 1.13 6.66
N GLU A 127 4.17 0.65 5.45
CA GLU A 127 5.53 0.25 5.05
C GLU A 127 6.10 1.03 3.86
N SER A 128 5.27 1.62 2.98
CA SER A 128 5.76 2.20 1.71
C SER A 128 6.69 3.39 1.87
N ALA A 129 6.40 4.33 2.78
CA ALA A 129 7.21 5.54 2.97
C ALA A 129 7.18 6.10 4.41
N GLY A 130 6.90 5.23 5.38
CA GLY A 130 6.93 5.59 6.80
C GLY A 130 5.67 6.29 7.31
N LYS A 131 5.76 6.80 8.54
CA LYS A 131 4.62 7.31 9.31
C LYS A 131 3.96 8.55 8.67
N ASP A 132 4.76 9.48 8.17
CA ASP A 132 4.22 10.73 7.62
C ASP A 132 3.40 10.47 6.34
N PHE A 133 3.86 9.54 5.50
CA PHE A 133 3.08 9.07 4.35
C PHE A 133 1.78 8.42 4.79
N MET A 134 1.84 7.53 5.79
CA MET A 134 0.65 6.85 6.32
C MET A 134 -0.44 7.85 6.74
N LEU A 135 -0.07 8.87 7.53
CA LEU A 135 -1.01 9.88 8.04
C LEU A 135 -1.55 10.76 6.90
N GLU A 136 -0.68 11.27 6.04
CA GLU A 136 -1.08 12.15 4.93
C GLU A 136 -1.93 11.39 3.89
N ALA A 137 -1.63 10.12 3.62
CA ALA A 137 -2.39 9.29 2.69
C ALA A 137 -3.81 9.04 3.21
N ILE A 138 -3.99 8.73 4.49
CA ILE A 138 -5.32 8.59 5.11
C ILE A 138 -6.07 9.92 5.06
N ASP A 139 -5.41 11.02 5.42
CA ASP A 139 -6.02 12.35 5.41
C ASP A 139 -6.44 12.77 4.01
N VAL A 140 -5.65 12.45 2.98
CA VAL A 140 -5.99 12.80 1.60
C VAL A 140 -7.06 11.89 1.03
N LEU A 141 -6.92 10.56 1.15
CA LEU A 141 -7.91 9.63 0.61
C LEU A 141 -9.25 9.77 1.34
N LYS A 142 -9.25 9.59 2.66
CA LYS A 142 -10.47 9.62 3.47
C LYS A 142 -10.88 11.05 3.73
N GLY A 143 -10.00 11.84 4.34
CA GLY A 143 -10.35 13.16 4.87
C GLY A 143 -10.60 14.23 3.81
N VAL A 144 -9.90 14.21 2.67
CA VAL A 144 -10.00 15.24 1.62
C VAL A 144 -10.86 14.78 0.46
N LEU A 145 -10.53 13.63 -0.13
CA LEU A 145 -11.24 13.10 -1.29
C LEU A 145 -12.56 12.43 -0.91
N ALA A 146 -12.77 12.08 0.36
CA ALA A 146 -13.96 11.39 0.86
C ALA A 146 -14.11 9.96 0.31
N PHE A 147 -13.00 9.22 0.18
CA PHE A 147 -13.09 7.77 0.06
C PHE A 147 -13.78 7.20 1.31
N GLU A 148 -14.67 6.25 1.08
CA GLU A 148 -15.24 5.44 2.15
C GLU A 148 -14.37 4.20 2.33
N GLU A 149 -14.28 3.74 3.55
CA GLU A 149 -13.44 2.63 3.91
C GLU A 149 -14.27 1.66 4.73
N THR A 150 -14.18 0.37 4.39
CA THR A 150 -14.77 -0.73 5.15
C THR A 150 -13.77 -1.89 5.28
N PRO A 151 -13.70 -2.57 6.45
CA PRO A 151 -12.92 -3.79 6.57
C PRO A 151 -13.42 -4.83 5.56
N SER A 152 -12.51 -5.52 4.87
CA SER A 152 -12.92 -6.57 3.92
C SER A 152 -13.49 -7.74 4.70
N SER A 153 -14.72 -8.14 4.38
CA SER A 153 -15.36 -9.36 4.90
C SER A 153 -14.94 -10.59 4.10
N THR A 154 -14.18 -10.41 3.02
CA THR A 154 -13.66 -11.50 2.20
C THR A 154 -12.65 -12.26 3.03
N SER A 155 -13.10 -13.36 3.65
CA SER A 155 -12.21 -14.43 4.10
C SER A 155 -11.19 -14.65 2.98
N PRO A 156 -9.88 -14.63 3.27
CA PRO A 156 -8.87 -14.80 2.23
C PRO A 156 -9.27 -16.01 1.40
N PRO A 157 -9.46 -15.86 0.06
CA PRO A 157 -9.79 -17.01 -0.76
C PRO A 157 -8.64 -17.97 -0.58
N PHE A 158 -8.96 -19.10 0.03
CA PHE A 158 -8.06 -20.21 0.25
C PHE A 158 -7.15 -20.35 -0.95
N SER A 159 -5.84 -20.36 -0.68
CA SER A 159 -4.84 -20.80 -1.63
C SER A 159 -5.37 -22.05 -2.34
N PHE A 160 -5.69 -21.90 -3.62
CA PHE A 160 -5.93 -23.02 -4.51
C PHE A 160 -4.68 -23.90 -4.45
N GLY A 161 -4.76 -25.03 -3.74
CA GLY A 161 -3.68 -26.01 -3.73
C GLY A 161 -3.36 -26.71 -2.41
N HIS A 162 -4.32 -27.02 -1.55
CA HIS A 162 -4.22 -28.30 -0.83
C HIS A 162 -5.60 -28.87 -0.53
N ARG A 163 -5.85 -30.03 -1.13
CA ARG A 163 -6.97 -30.92 -0.82
C ARG A 163 -7.21 -30.97 0.68
N LYS A 164 -8.50 -30.93 1.05
CA LYS A 164 -9.00 -31.64 2.23
C LYS A 164 -8.52 -33.08 2.14
N ASP A 165 -7.47 -33.41 2.88
CA ASP A 165 -7.20 -34.76 3.33
C ASP A 165 -6.84 -34.67 4.81
N ALA A 166 -7.77 -35.18 5.62
CA ALA A 166 -7.62 -35.75 6.95
C ALA A 166 -6.61 -35.12 7.93
N SER A 167 -7.17 -34.64 9.04
CA SER A 167 -6.55 -34.71 10.35
C SER A 167 -5.82 -36.05 10.56
N LEU A 168 -4.49 -36.03 10.50
CA LEU A 168 -3.64 -37.08 11.04
C LEU A 168 -2.60 -36.43 11.96
N PRO A 169 -2.37 -36.97 13.17
CA PRO A 169 -1.40 -36.44 14.10
C PRO A 169 0.01 -36.61 13.53
N VAL A 170 0.80 -35.54 13.63
CA VAL A 170 2.24 -35.51 13.30
C VAL A 170 2.98 -36.45 14.25
N ALA A 171 3.08 -37.72 13.86
CA ALA A 171 4.04 -38.65 14.44
C ALA A 171 5.41 -38.34 13.83
N HIS A 172 6.35 -37.91 14.68
CA HIS A 172 7.74 -37.68 14.31
C HIS A 172 8.38 -38.97 13.76
N SER A 173 8.46 -39.10 12.44
CA SER A 173 9.16 -40.21 11.80
C SER A 173 10.62 -39.85 11.59
N ARG A 174 11.42 -40.38 12.52
CA ARG A 174 12.88 -40.38 12.57
C ARG A 174 13.45 -41.07 11.31
N ALA A 175 14.00 -40.29 10.38
CA ALA A 175 14.69 -40.83 9.21
C ALA A 175 15.93 -41.64 9.64
N GLN A 176 15.79 -42.96 9.61
CA GLN A 176 16.91 -43.90 9.61
C GLN A 176 17.59 -43.88 8.24
N SER A 177 18.91 -43.77 8.26
CA SER A 177 19.80 -44.04 7.15
C SER A 177 19.74 -45.52 6.75
N GLN A 178 19.83 -45.81 5.44
CA GLN A 178 20.80 -46.75 4.88
C GLN A 178 20.98 -46.55 3.35
N PRO A 179 22.20 -46.75 2.82
CA PRO A 179 22.54 -46.72 1.39
C PRO A 179 22.40 -48.11 0.77
N LEU A 180 22.36 -48.23 -0.57
CA LEU A 180 22.99 -49.32 -1.32
C LEU A 180 22.88 -49.15 -2.85
N SER A 181 23.78 -49.87 -3.52
CA SER A 181 24.37 -49.63 -4.82
C SER A 181 23.79 -50.49 -5.96
N SER A 182 24.11 -50.06 -7.20
CA SER A 182 24.46 -50.85 -8.39
C SER A 182 23.44 -51.81 -9.04
N HIS A 183 23.11 -51.57 -10.31
CA HIS A 183 23.25 -52.60 -11.36
C HIS A 183 23.37 -52.05 -12.80
N GLN A 184 24.13 -52.77 -13.62
CA GLN A 184 24.60 -52.48 -14.99
C GLN A 184 23.66 -52.99 -16.10
N LYS A 185 23.76 -52.41 -17.31
CA LYS A 185 23.93 -53.06 -18.64
C LYS A 185 23.82 -51.96 -19.73
N ILE A 186 24.89 -51.57 -20.44
CA ILE A 186 25.52 -52.21 -21.63
C ILE A 186 24.52 -52.53 -22.75
N PHE A 187 24.43 -51.64 -23.75
CA PHE A 187 24.48 -51.95 -25.19
C PHE A 187 24.77 -50.65 -25.98
N GLU A 188 25.89 -50.65 -26.70
CA GLU A 188 26.31 -49.74 -27.79
C GLU A 188 26.39 -50.61 -29.07
N PRO A 189 26.68 -50.09 -30.30
CA PRO A 189 26.95 -48.70 -30.72
C PRO A 189 26.24 -48.30 -32.05
N GLU A 190 26.21 -46.99 -32.38
CA GLU A 190 26.60 -46.50 -33.71
C GLU A 190 26.66 -44.95 -33.80
N SER A 191 27.88 -44.46 -34.08
CA SER A 191 28.25 -43.37 -35.00
C SER A 191 27.55 -41.99 -34.95
N ALA A 192 28.23 -40.98 -34.38
CA ALA A 192 28.38 -39.64 -34.99
C ALA A 192 29.34 -38.71 -34.21
N ALA A 193 30.41 -38.28 -34.90
CA ALA A 193 31.24 -37.05 -34.82
C ALA A 193 31.51 -36.31 -33.47
N PRO A 194 32.78 -35.94 -33.18
CA PRO A 194 33.15 -35.15 -31.99
C PRO A 194 33.04 -33.63 -32.24
N THR A 195 32.10 -32.96 -31.55
CA THR A 195 32.08 -31.49 -31.45
C THR A 195 32.68 -31.07 -30.11
N VAL A 196 33.84 -30.41 -30.21
CA VAL A 196 34.59 -29.78 -29.12
C VAL A 196 33.73 -28.71 -28.43
N GLN A 197 33.33 -28.93 -27.18
CA GLN A 197 32.72 -27.87 -26.36
C GLN A 197 33.80 -27.04 -25.65
N PRO A 198 33.83 -25.71 -25.83
CA PRO A 198 34.72 -24.84 -25.07
C PRO A 198 34.21 -24.67 -23.62
N LYS A 199 35.17 -24.73 -22.68
CA LYS A 199 35.01 -24.45 -21.25
C LYS A 199 34.21 -23.17 -21.01
N ARG A 200 33.05 -23.28 -20.37
CA ARG A 200 32.35 -22.13 -19.76
C ARG A 200 33.27 -21.48 -18.72
N ALA A 201 33.57 -20.20 -18.92
CA ALA A 201 34.14 -19.34 -17.89
C ALA A 201 33.16 -19.23 -16.71
N ARG A 202 33.64 -19.52 -15.50
CA ARG A 202 32.88 -19.33 -14.25
C ARG A 202 32.86 -17.85 -13.87
N ALA A 203 31.74 -17.39 -13.32
CA ALA A 203 31.56 -16.01 -12.87
C ALA A 203 32.43 -15.70 -11.62
N PRO A 204 33.00 -14.49 -11.50
CA PRO A 204 33.99 -14.13 -10.47
C PRO A 204 33.39 -13.79 -9.09
N SER A 205 32.35 -14.49 -8.65
CA SER A 205 31.68 -14.21 -7.37
C SER A 205 31.29 -15.49 -6.64
N ASP A 206 32.25 -16.39 -6.43
CA ASP A 206 32.12 -17.51 -5.50
C ASP A 206 32.69 -17.09 -4.13
N PRO A 207 31.83 -16.74 -3.14
CA PRO A 207 32.26 -16.18 -1.86
C PRO A 207 32.85 -17.20 -0.89
N PHE A 208 33.05 -18.45 -1.31
CA PHE A 208 33.53 -19.54 -0.46
C PHE A 208 35.03 -19.86 -0.58
N LEU A 209 35.81 -19.04 -1.30
CA LEU A 209 37.27 -19.27 -1.47
C LEU A 209 38.19 -18.19 -0.91
N ASP A 210 37.69 -17.16 -0.21
CA ASP A 210 38.55 -16.21 0.51
C ASP A 210 38.77 -16.64 1.97
N ALA A 211 39.74 -17.53 2.18
CA ALA A 211 40.37 -17.70 3.48
C ALA A 211 41.59 -16.76 3.59
N PRO A 212 41.58 -15.70 4.42
CA PRO A 212 42.74 -14.84 4.57
C PRO A 212 43.82 -15.55 5.41
N GLN A 213 45.00 -15.74 4.82
CA GLN A 213 46.25 -15.99 5.55
C GLN A 213 46.66 -14.74 6.35
N PRO A 214 47.20 -14.90 7.59
CA PRO A 214 47.67 -13.77 8.38
C PRO A 214 49.07 -13.35 7.92
N ARG A 215 49.27 -12.05 7.66
CA ARG A 215 50.60 -11.44 7.61
C ARG A 215 50.69 -10.31 8.62
N SER A 216 51.71 -10.40 9.45
CA SER A 216 52.06 -9.44 10.49
C SER A 216 52.96 -8.31 9.97
N LEU A 217 52.91 -7.20 10.72
CA LEU A 217 53.89 -6.11 10.91
C LEU A 217 53.97 -4.94 9.91
N GLY A 218 53.87 -3.73 10.49
CA GLY A 218 54.32 -2.47 9.90
C GLY A 218 53.74 -1.23 10.61
N SER A 219 54.43 -0.73 11.65
CA SER A 219 54.16 0.53 12.36
C SER A 219 54.13 1.76 11.45
N SER A 220 53.34 2.78 11.79
CA SER A 220 53.84 4.10 12.24
C SER A 220 52.71 5.10 12.57
N SER A 221 53.05 5.96 13.52
CA SER A 221 52.33 7.01 14.26
C SER A 221 51.80 8.21 13.46
N THR A 222 50.70 8.82 13.92
CA THR A 222 50.65 10.23 14.41
C THR A 222 49.31 10.58 15.07
N SER A 223 49.40 11.17 16.26
CA SER A 223 48.40 11.90 17.06
C SER A 223 48.26 13.36 16.54
N PRO A 224 47.27 14.22 16.93
CA PRO A 224 46.93 14.54 18.32
C PRO A 224 45.45 14.79 18.68
N ASN A 225 45.27 14.78 20.00
CA ASN A 225 44.13 15.13 20.85
C ASN A 225 43.65 16.60 20.66
N PRO A 226 42.45 16.98 21.13
CA PRO A 226 42.33 17.39 22.54
C PRO A 226 41.03 16.98 23.29
N GLU A 227 41.23 16.69 24.57
CA GLU A 227 40.33 16.84 25.73
C GLU A 227 39.71 18.25 25.78
N SER A 228 38.68 18.63 26.55
CA SER A 228 37.70 18.07 27.49
C SER A 228 36.71 19.24 27.71
N LEU A 229 35.45 18.99 28.08
CA LEU A 229 34.76 19.80 29.09
C LEU A 229 33.44 19.14 29.54
N LEU A 230 33.41 18.86 30.84
CA LEU A 230 32.30 18.35 31.64
C LEU A 230 31.34 19.49 32.00
N THR A 231 30.03 19.25 31.98
CA THR A 231 29.05 19.98 32.80
C THR A 231 27.75 19.18 32.90
N GLY A 232 27.31 18.86 34.12
CA GLY A 232 26.04 18.16 34.34
C GLY A 232 25.81 17.69 35.77
N THR A 233 25.76 18.65 36.69
CA THR A 233 24.92 18.75 37.91
C THR A 233 24.56 17.51 38.72
N GLU A 234 25.03 17.56 39.98
CA GLU A 234 24.57 16.85 41.16
C GLU A 234 23.08 17.11 41.48
N ALA A 235 22.39 16.06 41.96
CA ALA A 235 21.30 16.17 42.92
C ALA A 235 21.34 14.92 43.82
N GLU A 236 21.50 15.15 45.12
CA GLU A 236 21.47 14.17 46.22
C GLU A 236 20.09 13.51 46.40
N GLU A 237 20.06 12.20 46.71
CA GLU A 237 19.07 11.59 47.61
C GLU A 237 19.68 10.36 48.34
N PRO A 238 19.21 10.01 49.57
CA PRO A 238 20.00 9.43 50.68
C PRO A 238 20.10 7.87 50.69
N PRO A 239 20.90 7.29 51.62
CA PRO A 239 21.45 5.94 51.46
C PRO A 239 20.54 4.78 51.85
N LEU A 240 20.87 3.65 51.23
CA LEU A 240 20.33 2.29 51.35
C LEU A 240 20.43 1.70 52.77
N ASN A 241 19.35 1.04 53.20
CA ASN A 241 19.34 0.07 54.31
C ASN A 241 19.82 -1.32 53.85
N PRO A 242 20.38 -2.15 54.76
CA PRO A 242 21.11 -3.40 54.43
C PRO A 242 20.18 -4.59 54.04
N PRO A 243 20.73 -5.62 53.35
CA PRO A 243 19.92 -6.73 52.84
C PRO A 243 19.60 -7.76 53.93
N GLY A 244 18.30 -8.01 54.14
CA GLY A 244 17.79 -9.13 54.92
C GLY A 244 17.80 -10.46 54.14
N PRO A 245 17.82 -11.61 54.85
CA PRO A 245 18.07 -12.92 54.25
C PRO A 245 16.85 -13.49 53.53
N PHE A 246 17.15 -14.18 52.41
CA PHE A 246 16.36 -15.18 51.69
C PHE A 246 14.95 -15.44 52.21
N ARG A 247 13.97 -14.88 51.51
CA ARG A 247 12.57 -15.30 51.59
C ARG A 247 12.14 -15.74 50.19
N ASP A 248 11.73 -16.99 50.10
CA ASP A 248 11.20 -17.62 48.88
C ASP A 248 10.06 -16.78 48.32
N VAL A 249 10.34 -16.05 47.25
CA VAL A 249 9.33 -15.37 46.44
C VAL A 249 8.71 -16.44 45.55
N PRO A 250 7.39 -16.69 45.61
CA PRO A 250 6.73 -17.53 44.63
C PRO A 250 7.00 -16.94 43.25
N MET A 251 7.65 -17.73 42.39
CA MET A 251 7.88 -17.38 40.99
C MET A 251 6.59 -16.77 40.43
N PRO A 252 6.61 -15.53 39.89
CA PRO A 252 5.45 -15.02 39.18
C PRO A 252 5.17 -16.03 38.08
N MET A 253 3.94 -16.55 38.07
CA MET A 253 3.45 -17.39 36.99
C MET A 253 3.90 -16.74 35.68
N GLN A 254 4.75 -17.44 34.94
CA GLN A 254 4.95 -17.16 33.53
C GLN A 254 3.57 -17.24 32.91
N MET A 255 2.90 -16.09 32.80
CA MET A 255 1.86 -15.93 31.79
C MET A 255 2.56 -16.33 30.50
N THR A 256 2.16 -17.47 29.98
CA THR A 256 2.50 -17.95 28.65
C THR A 256 2.04 -16.86 27.69
N LEU A 257 2.95 -15.95 27.38
CA LEU A 257 2.82 -14.91 26.36
C LEU A 257 2.96 -15.54 24.95
N ASP A 258 2.46 -16.76 24.81
CA ASP A 258 2.65 -17.64 23.65
C ASP A 258 1.32 -17.98 22.96
N ASP A 259 0.22 -17.29 23.31
CA ASP A 259 -1.11 -17.52 22.71
C ASP A 259 -1.82 -16.23 22.27
N TYR A 260 -1.08 -15.12 22.12
CA TYR A 260 -1.48 -14.13 21.11
C TYR A 260 -1.01 -14.70 19.79
N ASP A 261 -1.85 -15.58 19.25
CA ASP A 261 -1.87 -15.96 17.86
C ASP A 261 -1.45 -14.74 17.04
N ASP A 262 -0.24 -14.85 16.50
CA ASP A 262 0.40 -13.97 15.53
C ASP A 262 -0.38 -14.21 14.22
N GLY A 263 -1.70 -14.05 14.29
CA GLY A 263 -2.59 -14.02 13.17
C GLY A 263 -2.11 -12.83 12.36
N ASP A 264 -1.35 -13.15 11.32
CA ASP A 264 -1.05 -12.32 10.18
C ASP A 264 -2.37 -11.87 9.53
N GLU A 265 -3.19 -11.12 10.28
CA GLU A 265 -4.38 -10.46 9.79
C GLU A 265 -3.87 -9.29 8.96
N GLN A 266 -3.37 -9.62 7.77
CA GLN A 266 -3.45 -8.77 6.60
C GLN A 266 -4.90 -8.35 6.49
N TYR A 267 -5.25 -7.24 7.14
CA TYR A 267 -6.55 -6.62 6.99
C TYR A 267 -6.56 -6.01 5.60
N LEU A 268 -6.97 -6.82 4.64
CA LEU A 268 -7.50 -6.32 3.39
C LEU A 268 -8.67 -5.40 3.73
N ARG A 269 -8.67 -4.24 3.10
CA ARG A 269 -9.65 -3.19 3.38
C ARG A 269 -10.14 -2.64 2.06
N VAL A 270 -11.45 -2.48 1.97
CA VAL A 270 -12.11 -2.01 0.75
C VAL A 270 -12.30 -0.51 0.85
N TRP A 271 -11.68 0.20 -0.09
CA TRP A 271 -11.78 1.64 -0.26
C TRP A 271 -12.75 1.93 -1.42
N THR A 272 -13.92 2.48 -1.12
CA THR A 272 -14.87 2.91 -2.16
C THR A 272 -14.46 4.29 -2.68
N SER A 273 -14.28 4.42 -4.00
CA SER A 273 -13.96 5.65 -4.70
C SER A 273 -14.94 6.78 -4.36
N PRO A 274 -14.53 8.06 -4.38
CA PRO A 274 -15.37 9.14 -3.87
C PRO A 274 -16.45 9.56 -4.87
N ASP A 275 -17.54 10.15 -4.37
CA ASP A 275 -18.63 10.71 -5.18
C ASP A 275 -18.32 12.14 -5.66
N LEU A 276 -17.19 12.29 -6.36
CA LEU A 276 -16.80 13.56 -7.00
C LEU A 276 -17.38 13.66 -8.41
N THR A 277 -17.47 14.87 -8.95
CA THR A 277 -17.91 15.08 -10.34
C THR A 277 -16.81 14.75 -11.34
N ASP A 278 -17.17 14.32 -12.55
CA ASP A 278 -16.23 14.05 -13.64
C ASP A 278 -15.30 15.22 -13.97
N PRO A 279 -15.77 16.48 -14.12
CA PRO A 279 -14.87 17.60 -14.38
C PRO A 279 -13.85 17.79 -13.24
N GLU A 280 -14.24 17.58 -11.99
CA GLU A 280 -13.32 17.66 -10.86
C GLU A 280 -12.29 16.53 -10.87
N LEU A 281 -12.70 15.29 -11.12
CA LEU A 281 -11.79 14.15 -11.26
C LEU A 281 -10.78 14.40 -12.39
N LEU A 282 -11.21 14.98 -13.51
CA LEU A 282 -10.33 15.33 -14.63
C LEU A 282 -9.31 16.41 -14.25
N GLU A 283 -9.67 17.41 -13.45
CA GLU A 283 -8.71 18.39 -12.94
C GLU A 283 -7.69 17.73 -12.00
N LEU A 284 -8.13 16.88 -11.07
CA LEU A 284 -7.24 16.16 -10.16
C LEU A 284 -6.30 15.20 -10.90
N LEU A 285 -6.77 14.57 -11.99
CA LEU A 285 -5.95 13.68 -12.82
C LEU A 285 -4.76 14.39 -13.49
N LYS A 286 -4.84 15.70 -13.73
CA LYS A 286 -3.73 16.50 -14.30
C LYS A 286 -2.54 16.65 -13.35
N LEU A 287 -2.77 16.43 -12.05
CA LEU A 287 -1.73 16.53 -11.02
C LEU A 287 -0.73 15.38 -11.07
N PHE A 288 -1.14 14.21 -11.58
CA PHE A 288 -0.30 13.02 -11.60
C PHE A 288 0.88 13.18 -12.56
N PRO A 289 2.12 12.84 -12.13
CA PRO A 289 3.27 12.86 -13.00
C PRO A 289 3.12 11.91 -14.18
N ALA A 290 3.74 12.26 -15.31
CA ALA A 290 3.67 11.47 -16.53
C ALA A 290 4.13 10.01 -16.37
N PHE A 291 5.02 9.70 -15.42
CA PHE A 291 5.49 8.32 -15.22
C PHE A 291 4.41 7.40 -14.62
N VAL A 292 3.40 7.96 -13.95
CA VAL A 292 2.24 7.20 -13.44
C VAL A 292 1.26 6.96 -14.58
N SER A 293 0.94 8.01 -15.35
CA SER A 293 -0.07 7.97 -16.41
C SER A 293 0.37 7.31 -17.72
N ARG A 294 1.66 6.96 -17.86
CA ARG A 294 2.19 6.23 -19.02
C ARG A 294 1.81 4.76 -19.06
N ARG A 295 1.43 4.17 -17.92
CA ARG A 295 1.03 2.76 -17.90
C ARG A 295 -0.34 2.58 -18.56
N PRO A 296 -0.52 1.51 -19.36
CA PRO A 296 -1.80 1.26 -20.00
C PRO A 296 -2.88 1.03 -18.93
N LEU A 297 -3.95 1.80 -19.01
CA LEU A 297 -5.08 1.70 -18.07
C LEU A 297 -5.85 0.40 -18.33
N PRO A 298 -5.91 -0.54 -17.38
CA PRO A 298 -6.77 -1.71 -17.50
C PRO A 298 -8.23 -1.28 -17.49
N ARG A 299 -9.07 -1.99 -18.26
CA ARG A 299 -10.50 -1.72 -18.37
C ARG A 299 -11.29 -2.82 -17.70
N PHE A 300 -12.41 -2.47 -17.10
CA PHE A 300 -13.37 -3.46 -16.64
C PHE A 300 -13.93 -4.23 -17.84
N PRO A 301 -14.20 -5.54 -17.67
CA PRO A 301 -14.80 -6.34 -18.72
C PRO A 301 -16.20 -5.81 -19.04
N VAL A 302 -16.41 -5.45 -20.30
CA VAL A 302 -17.71 -4.99 -20.78
C VAL A 302 -18.56 -6.24 -21.03
N PRO A 303 -19.75 -6.35 -20.40
CA PRO A 303 -20.66 -7.45 -20.69
C PRO A 303 -21.01 -7.38 -22.18
N HIS A 304 -20.57 -8.39 -22.94
CA HIS A 304 -20.97 -8.51 -24.32
C HIS A 304 -22.38 -9.08 -24.33
N PRO A 305 -23.32 -8.51 -25.09
CA PRO A 305 -24.65 -9.08 -25.28
C PRO A 305 -24.53 -10.31 -26.18
N ARG A 306 -23.90 -11.38 -25.68
CA ARG A 306 -24.04 -12.70 -26.28
C ARG A 306 -25.30 -13.32 -25.69
N HIS A 307 -26.04 -14.05 -26.53
CA HIS A 307 -27.16 -14.87 -26.09
C HIS A 307 -26.68 -15.74 -24.92
N MET A 308 -27.20 -15.49 -23.72
CA MET A 308 -26.93 -16.35 -22.57
C MET A 308 -27.55 -17.70 -22.88
N ASP A 309 -26.71 -18.71 -23.11
CA ASP A 309 -27.16 -20.09 -23.09
C ASP A 309 -27.61 -20.37 -21.66
N ILE A 310 -28.92 -20.56 -21.50
CA ILE A 310 -29.66 -20.65 -20.22
C ILE A 310 -29.20 -21.81 -19.31
N GLU A 311 -28.30 -22.67 -19.79
CA GLU A 311 -27.82 -23.86 -19.10
C GLU A 311 -26.48 -23.66 -18.36
N GLU A 312 -25.77 -22.54 -18.61
CA GLU A 312 -24.58 -22.16 -17.85
C GLU A 312 -25.04 -21.42 -16.60
N GLY A 313 -25.11 -22.14 -15.47
CA GLY A 313 -25.51 -21.58 -14.18
C GLY A 313 -24.74 -20.28 -13.90
N GLU A 314 -25.47 -19.26 -13.42
CA GLU A 314 -24.86 -18.00 -12.97
C GLU A 314 -23.89 -18.29 -11.83
N ASP A 315 -22.64 -18.60 -12.17
CA ASP A 315 -21.52 -18.41 -11.28
C ASP A 315 -21.38 -16.89 -11.15
N GLU A 316 -22.19 -16.34 -10.25
CA GLU A 316 -22.18 -14.96 -9.77
C GLU A 316 -20.91 -14.67 -8.96
N THR A 317 -19.78 -15.24 -9.37
CA THR A 317 -18.48 -15.03 -8.77
C THR A 317 -17.90 -13.75 -9.35
N LEU A 318 -17.69 -12.77 -8.48
CA LEU A 318 -16.99 -11.50 -8.72
C LEU A 318 -15.64 -11.66 -9.45
N GLU A 319 -15.08 -12.87 -9.48
CA GLU A 319 -13.82 -13.25 -10.14
C GLU A 319 -13.74 -12.76 -11.59
N GLY A 320 -14.85 -12.72 -12.33
CA GLY A 320 -14.88 -12.25 -13.72
C GLY A 320 -14.87 -10.73 -13.93
N ARG A 321 -14.98 -9.89 -12.88
CA ARG A 321 -15.10 -8.42 -12.99
C ARG A 321 -14.03 -7.63 -12.26
N THR A 322 -13.02 -8.31 -11.72
CA THR A 322 -11.91 -7.68 -11.01
C THR A 322 -10.78 -7.29 -11.96
N ILE A 323 -10.05 -6.22 -11.62
CA ILE A 323 -8.80 -5.84 -12.28
C ILE A 323 -7.72 -5.59 -11.22
N ASN A 324 -6.49 -5.98 -11.54
CA ASN A 324 -5.32 -5.78 -10.69
C ASN A 324 -4.42 -4.71 -11.32
N PHE A 325 -4.20 -3.60 -10.62
CA PHE A 325 -3.37 -2.50 -11.12
C PHE A 325 -2.72 -1.72 -9.99
N GLY A 326 -1.41 -1.47 -10.12
CA GLY A 326 -0.64 -0.84 -9.05
C GLY A 326 -0.64 -1.72 -7.81
N THR A 327 -1.16 -1.20 -6.71
CA THR A 327 -1.45 -1.97 -5.50
C THR A 327 -2.92 -2.35 -5.39
N GLY A 328 -3.18 -3.61 -5.01
CA GLY A 328 -4.53 -4.08 -4.69
C GLY A 328 -5.35 -4.50 -5.91
N THR A 329 -6.61 -4.82 -5.63
CA THR A 329 -7.60 -5.31 -6.60
C THR A 329 -8.80 -4.37 -6.60
N MET A 330 -9.35 -4.09 -7.78
CA MET A 330 -10.51 -3.19 -7.88
C MET A 330 -11.62 -3.78 -8.75
N TRP A 331 -12.86 -3.42 -8.43
CA TRP A 331 -14.06 -3.84 -9.15
C TRP A 331 -15.12 -2.74 -9.11
N VAL A 332 -16.11 -2.84 -9.99
CA VAL A 332 -17.24 -1.92 -10.00
C VAL A 332 -18.21 -2.31 -8.88
N SER A 333 -18.48 -1.37 -7.98
CA SER A 333 -19.43 -1.52 -6.87
C SER A 333 -20.87 -1.50 -7.35
N THR A 334 -21.79 -1.97 -6.52
CA THR A 334 -23.24 -1.74 -6.68
C THR A 334 -23.66 -0.33 -6.25
N LYS A 335 -22.80 0.40 -5.52
CA LYS A 335 -23.05 1.78 -5.08
C LYS A 335 -23.03 2.73 -6.28
N GLN A 336 -24.15 3.42 -6.50
CA GLN A 336 -24.25 4.46 -7.52
C GLN A 336 -23.65 5.80 -7.04
N ARG A 337 -23.20 6.60 -7.99
CA ARG A 337 -22.83 8.01 -7.81
C ARG A 337 -24.08 8.87 -7.72
N SER A 338 -23.95 10.07 -7.19
CA SER A 338 -25.04 11.04 -7.15
C SER A 338 -25.41 11.57 -8.54
N ASP A 339 -26.67 11.96 -8.77
CA ASP A 339 -27.19 12.42 -10.07
C ASP A 339 -26.39 13.56 -10.75
N ALA A 340 -25.59 14.32 -10.00
CA ALA A 340 -24.77 15.42 -10.51
C ALA A 340 -23.36 14.98 -10.97
N TRP A 341 -23.07 13.68 -11.02
CA TRP A 341 -21.72 13.16 -11.24
C TRP A 341 -21.15 13.48 -12.63
N GLU A 342 -21.98 13.48 -13.68
CA GLU A 342 -21.57 13.82 -15.05
C GLU A 342 -21.20 15.31 -15.20
N GLY A 343 -21.51 16.14 -14.19
CA GLY A 343 -21.45 17.59 -14.26
C GLY A 343 -22.68 18.19 -14.96
N GLY A 344 -22.71 19.52 -15.04
CA GLY A 344 -23.79 20.21 -15.74
C GLY A 344 -23.70 20.00 -17.26
N TRP A 345 -24.85 19.97 -17.94
CA TRP A 345 -24.98 19.92 -19.41
C TRP A 345 -23.98 20.87 -20.14
N TRP A 346 -23.75 22.05 -19.57
CA TRP A 346 -22.83 23.06 -20.09
C TRP A 346 -21.35 22.67 -20.01
N SER A 347 -20.94 21.95 -18.97
CA SER A 347 -19.57 21.45 -18.81
C SER A 347 -19.21 20.32 -19.78
N ARG A 348 -20.23 19.63 -20.33
CA ARG A 348 -20.06 18.55 -21.30
C ARG A 348 -19.80 19.05 -22.73
N HIS A 349 -20.37 20.19 -23.11
CA HIS A 349 -20.33 20.70 -24.50
C HIS A 349 -19.35 21.86 -24.71
N TYR A 350 -19.00 22.59 -23.65
CA TYR A 350 -18.07 23.71 -23.72
C TYR A 350 -16.98 23.55 -22.65
N PRO A 351 -15.85 22.89 -22.97
CA PRO A 351 -14.67 22.98 -22.10
C PRO A 351 -14.32 24.47 -21.98
N ALA A 352 -14.27 24.95 -20.74
CA ALA A 352 -14.10 26.36 -20.40
C ALA A 352 -13.01 27.02 -21.25
N TYR A 353 -13.40 28.03 -22.03
CA TYR A 353 -12.46 29.03 -22.50
C TYR A 353 -11.78 29.64 -21.27
N PRO A 354 -10.46 29.91 -21.30
CA PRO A 354 -9.80 30.61 -20.21
C PRO A 354 -10.52 31.95 -20.02
N SER A 355 -11.09 32.14 -18.83
CA SER A 355 -11.70 33.38 -18.40
C SER A 355 -10.59 34.41 -18.14
N SER A 356 -9.97 34.87 -19.22
CA SER A 356 -9.16 36.08 -19.29
C SER A 356 -9.88 37.05 -20.22
N PHE A 357 -11.11 37.43 -19.87
CA PHE A 357 -11.68 38.68 -20.32
C PHE A 357 -12.28 39.37 -19.10
N SER A 358 -11.54 40.38 -18.65
CA SER A 358 -12.03 41.39 -17.73
C SER A 358 -13.30 42.02 -18.30
N SER A 359 -14.28 42.23 -17.43
CA SER A 359 -15.33 43.26 -17.52
C SER A 359 -16.01 43.51 -18.88
N PRO A 360 -17.34 43.31 -19.01
CA PRO A 360 -18.05 43.94 -20.13
C PRO A 360 -18.00 45.46 -19.94
N PRO A 361 -17.67 46.24 -20.99
CA PRO A 361 -17.86 47.67 -20.95
C PRO A 361 -19.38 47.95 -20.91
N PHE A 362 -19.73 48.96 -20.11
CA PHE A 362 -21.02 49.66 -20.11
C PHE A 362 -21.80 49.51 -21.42
N LEU A 363 -22.96 48.85 -21.36
CA LEU A 363 -24.02 49.06 -22.34
C LEU A 363 -24.99 50.12 -21.78
N PRO A 364 -25.35 51.14 -22.58
CA PRO A 364 -26.23 52.21 -22.15
C PRO A 364 -27.67 51.71 -21.98
N GLN A 365 -28.32 52.20 -20.93
CA GLN A 365 -29.76 52.12 -20.68
C GLN A 365 -30.52 52.80 -21.82
N GLU A 366 -30.87 52.10 -22.90
CA GLU A 366 -31.86 52.65 -23.85
C GLU A 366 -32.49 51.61 -24.80
N ILE A 367 -32.91 50.44 -24.32
CA ILE A 367 -33.87 49.61 -25.07
C ILE A 367 -34.83 48.92 -24.08
N ASN A 368 -35.77 49.69 -23.53
CA ASN A 368 -36.90 49.16 -22.77
C ASN A 368 -38.24 49.81 -23.17
N ALA A 369 -38.35 50.31 -24.42
CA ALA A 369 -39.55 51.01 -24.88
C ALA A 369 -40.13 50.51 -26.23
N LEU A 370 -39.74 49.32 -26.71
CA LEU A 370 -40.24 48.78 -28.00
C LEU A 370 -40.67 47.31 -27.96
N ILE A 371 -41.10 46.81 -26.79
CA ILE A 371 -41.84 45.53 -26.67
C ILE A 371 -43.07 45.74 -25.77
N SER A 372 -43.84 46.80 -26.04
CA SER A 372 -45.19 47.00 -25.48
C SER A 372 -46.14 47.69 -26.48
N ILE A 373 -45.80 47.66 -27.77
CA ILE A 373 -46.70 48.09 -28.85
C ILE A 373 -46.70 46.98 -29.91
N HIS A 374 -47.16 45.78 -29.54
CA HIS A 374 -47.63 44.81 -30.54
C HIS A 374 -48.60 43.75 -29.99
N ILE A 375 -49.34 44.07 -28.93
CA ILE A 375 -50.50 43.30 -28.47
C ILE A 375 -51.58 44.30 -28.09
N LEU A 376 -52.29 44.86 -29.07
CA LEU A 376 -53.59 45.54 -28.94
C LEU A 376 -54.07 45.99 -30.34
N LEU A 377 -54.14 45.06 -31.30
CA LEU A 377 -54.89 45.22 -32.56
C LEU A 377 -54.96 43.87 -33.27
N THR A 378 -55.82 42.99 -32.75
CA THR A 378 -56.52 41.89 -33.44
C THR A 378 -57.34 41.14 -32.41
N ASP A 379 -58.46 41.74 -32.02
CA ASP A 379 -59.82 41.14 -31.99
C ASP A 379 -60.83 42.16 -31.44
#